data_AF-A0A964V5F1-F1
#
_entry.id   AF-A0A964V5F1-F1
#
_cell.length_a   1.000
_cell.length_b   1.000
_cell.length_c   1.000
_cell.angle_alpha   90.00
_cell.angle_beta   90.00
_cell.angle_gamma   90.00
#
_symmetry.space_group_name_H-M   'P 1'
#
loop_
_entity.id
_entity.type
_entity.pdbx_description
1 polymer ?
#
loop_
_entity_poly.entity_id
_entity_poly.type
_entity_poly.pdbx_seq_one_letter_code
_entity_poly.pdbx_strand_id
1 'polypeptide(L)'
;MAKRTGTALADLLIGTLDDDVLLGLAGDDTLQGGAGADRLYGGAGADLLEGGAGNDPFTFDEHDTVIGGGGLDTVRVTGPGRALNLRAIPPERLTGIDVIELAGTDRDVLSLNAARVRALSETHQLRVEGDDGDYIVAEYGWRGRGTVVIAGETYERFTKDGATLLVDPSLTFDFGIDLRTLNSSRGVEFEGFNRLDSLGESVAVVGDVNGDGFDDFVLGVYGGDGIAESRTDAGESYVIFGKANGLDNVDLASLESGQGFRIIGASFSDRAGQEVSAAGDVNGDGFDDILIGAGHADGVDELRGGSGETYVIFGHRAGFSTIDLGTMSSARGIRIYGEHPADSSGSVLSNAGDINGDGFADLLIGASGVDGARGTYSGAAYVVFGSADGLTDLGLAALPADNGFRIGSGGSVSVGGALAGVGDFNGDGFDEFVIGDPSDPTTAGKGSVHVRHSRQTGGLQRSGSRQSKRNSNIRYFEGESLE
;
A
#
# COMPACT_ATOMS: atom_id res chain seq x y z
N MET A 1 -24.37 42.73 23.46
CA MET A 1 -22.89 42.77 23.30
C MET A 1 -22.16 43.24 24.53
N ALA A 2 -22.19 42.37 25.53
CA ALA A 2 -21.21 42.29 26.57
C ALA A 2 -20.00 41.46 26.07
N LYS A 3 -18.80 41.88 26.48
CA LYS A 3 -17.60 41.05 26.40
C LYS A 3 -17.19 40.69 27.82
N ARG A 4 -17.08 39.41 28.12
CA ARG A 4 -16.61 38.90 29.41
C ARG A 4 -15.36 38.08 29.22
N THR A 5 -14.46 38.17 30.18
CA THR A 5 -13.15 37.52 30.12
C THR A 5 -12.86 36.96 31.50
N GLY A 6 -12.59 35.66 31.56
CA GLY A 6 -12.16 34.93 32.73
C GLY A 6 -10.71 35.21 33.07
N THR A 7 -10.15 34.32 33.87
CA THR A 7 -8.84 34.42 34.48
C THR A 7 -8.01 33.17 34.13
N ALA A 8 -7.13 32.75 35.04
CA ALA A 8 -6.39 31.49 34.91
C ALA A 8 -6.92 30.43 35.89
N LEU A 9 -8.12 30.65 36.43
CA LEU A 9 -8.82 29.83 37.42
C LEU A 9 -10.19 29.47 36.84
N ALA A 10 -10.86 28.50 37.45
CA ALA A 10 -12.24 28.15 37.11
C ALA A 10 -13.20 29.33 37.34
N ASP A 11 -13.75 29.85 36.25
CA ASP A 11 -14.66 30.98 36.20
C ASP A 11 -16.07 30.59 35.71
N LEU A 12 -17.08 31.32 36.17
CA LEU A 12 -18.46 31.25 35.65
C LEU A 12 -18.77 32.53 34.89
N LEU A 13 -18.89 32.44 33.57
CA LEU A 13 -19.20 33.54 32.68
C LEU A 13 -20.62 33.37 32.11
N ILE A 14 -21.53 34.24 32.53
CA ILE A 14 -22.93 34.23 32.06
C ILE A 14 -23.16 35.43 31.15
N GLY A 15 -23.62 35.22 29.92
CA GLY A 15 -24.02 36.25 28.98
C GLY A 15 -25.39 36.85 29.31
N THR A 16 -26.05 37.38 28.29
CA THR A 16 -27.24 38.21 28.38
C THR A 16 -28.32 37.69 27.43
N LEU A 17 -29.21 38.58 26.98
CA LEU A 17 -30.23 38.24 25.97
C LEU A 17 -29.84 38.79 24.58
N ASP A 18 -28.68 39.44 24.48
CA ASP A 18 -28.11 40.00 23.26
C ASP A 18 -26.81 39.24 22.95
N ASP A 19 -26.37 39.27 21.68
CA ASP A 19 -25.09 38.69 21.24
C ASP A 19 -23.91 39.10 22.13
N ASP A 20 -23.16 38.14 22.67
CA ASP A 20 -22.06 38.33 23.60
C ASP A 20 -20.76 37.64 23.12
N VAL A 21 -19.65 37.98 23.80
CA VAL A 21 -18.36 37.33 23.61
C VAL A 21 -17.83 36.90 24.97
N LEU A 22 -17.68 35.58 25.16
CA LEU A 22 -17.20 34.98 26.41
C LEU A 22 -15.84 34.31 26.16
N LEU A 23 -14.84 34.69 26.95
CA LEU A 23 -13.47 34.19 26.86
C LEU A 23 -13.10 33.56 28.21
N GLY A 24 -13.00 32.22 28.31
CA GLY A 24 -12.60 31.52 29.53
C GLY A 24 -11.14 31.77 29.89
N LEU A 25 -10.26 31.54 28.90
CA LEU A 25 -8.78 31.63 28.96
C LEU A 25 -8.14 30.36 29.50
N ALA A 26 -7.83 30.26 30.79
CA ALA A 26 -7.21 29.07 31.36
C ALA A 26 -7.92 28.68 32.65
N GLY A 27 -7.99 27.39 32.94
CA GLY A 27 -8.79 26.86 34.05
C GLY A 27 -9.99 26.09 33.51
N ASP A 28 -10.72 25.42 34.40
CA ASP A 28 -11.92 24.67 34.02
C ASP A 28 -13.14 25.60 34.16
N ASP A 29 -13.49 26.26 33.07
CA ASP A 29 -14.48 27.34 33.06
C ASP A 29 -15.89 26.84 32.72
N THR A 30 -16.90 27.63 33.08
CA THR A 30 -18.29 27.46 32.63
C THR A 30 -18.75 28.74 31.94
N LEU A 31 -19.01 28.65 30.64
CA LEU A 31 -19.47 29.76 29.80
C LEU A 31 -20.93 29.48 29.38
N GLN A 32 -21.83 30.40 29.69
CA GLN A 32 -23.25 30.33 29.33
C GLN A 32 -23.61 31.56 28.49
N GLY A 33 -23.87 31.40 27.19
CA GLY A 33 -24.20 32.49 26.26
C GLY A 33 -25.53 33.14 26.61
N GLY A 34 -26.60 32.35 26.62
CA GLY A 34 -27.95 32.82 26.96
C GLY A 34 -28.82 32.91 25.72
N ALA A 35 -29.27 34.10 25.35
CA ALA A 35 -29.94 34.30 24.07
C ALA A 35 -29.17 35.32 23.23
N GLY A 36 -29.27 35.21 21.91
CA GLY A 36 -28.44 36.00 20.99
C GLY A 36 -27.40 35.10 20.31
N ALA A 37 -26.66 35.64 19.34
CA ALA A 37 -25.57 34.92 18.69
C ALA A 37 -24.27 35.14 19.45
N ASP A 38 -23.94 34.21 20.35
CA ASP A 38 -22.86 34.31 21.31
C ASP A 38 -21.58 33.61 20.80
N ARG A 39 -20.43 34.26 20.98
CA ARG A 39 -19.12 33.63 20.67
C ARG A 39 -18.46 33.14 21.96
N LEU A 40 -18.28 31.83 22.06
CA LEU A 40 -17.71 31.18 23.24
C LEU A 40 -16.33 30.60 22.92
N TYR A 41 -15.34 30.98 23.73
CA TYR A 41 -13.98 30.47 23.66
C TYR A 41 -13.61 29.89 25.02
N GLY A 42 -13.49 28.57 25.13
CA GLY A 42 -13.08 27.91 26.38
C GLY A 42 -11.66 28.31 26.76
N GLY A 43 -10.71 27.88 25.93
CA GLY A 43 -9.31 28.19 26.13
C GLY A 43 -8.58 26.91 26.51
N ALA A 44 -7.85 26.91 27.62
CA ALA A 44 -7.11 25.76 28.11
C ALA A 44 -7.69 25.26 29.43
N GLY A 45 -8.06 23.99 29.50
CA GLY A 45 -8.73 23.41 30.66
C GLY A 45 -9.85 22.51 30.19
N ALA A 46 -10.62 21.94 31.11
CA ALA A 46 -11.83 21.21 30.76
C ALA A 46 -13.04 22.13 30.94
N ASP A 47 -13.43 22.84 29.88
CA ASP A 47 -14.48 23.85 29.94
C ASP A 47 -15.88 23.28 29.65
N LEU A 48 -16.91 23.94 30.16
CA LEU A 48 -18.31 23.73 29.77
C LEU A 48 -18.81 24.96 29.00
N LEU A 49 -19.10 24.79 27.72
CA LEU A 49 -19.59 25.84 26.83
C LEU A 49 -21.05 25.59 26.47
N GLU A 50 -21.97 26.44 26.94
CA GLU A 50 -23.40 26.40 26.66
C GLU A 50 -23.79 27.64 25.84
N GLY A 51 -24.17 27.47 24.58
CA GLY A 51 -24.58 28.59 23.70
C GLY A 51 -25.92 29.17 24.11
N GLY A 52 -26.95 28.33 24.09
CA GLY A 52 -28.30 28.71 24.49
C GLY A 52 -29.20 28.88 23.28
N ALA A 53 -29.81 30.05 23.09
CA ALA A 53 -30.70 30.30 21.96
C ALA A 53 -30.07 31.31 21.00
N GLY A 54 -29.82 30.91 19.75
CA GLY A 54 -29.14 31.73 18.77
C GLY A 54 -28.23 30.88 17.91
N ASN A 55 -27.43 31.53 17.06
CA ASN A 55 -26.46 30.82 16.24
C ASN A 55 -25.09 31.07 16.87
N ASP A 56 -24.58 30.09 17.60
CA ASP A 56 -23.45 30.30 18.50
C ASP A 56 -22.16 29.68 17.93
N PRO A 57 -21.10 30.47 17.66
CA PRO A 57 -19.79 29.95 17.31
C PRO A 57 -18.97 29.57 18.55
N PHE A 58 -18.47 28.33 18.58
CA PHE A 58 -17.62 27.78 19.62
C PHE A 58 -16.19 27.58 19.11
N THR A 59 -15.22 28.00 19.91
CA THR A 59 -13.81 27.57 19.78
C THR A 59 -13.46 26.81 21.05
N PHE A 60 -13.13 25.53 20.88
CA PHE A 60 -12.96 24.57 21.98
C PHE A 60 -11.74 23.68 21.73
N ASP A 61 -11.28 22.99 22.76
CA ASP A 61 -10.27 21.95 22.67
C ASP A 61 -10.80 20.55 23.04
N GLU A 62 -9.94 19.54 22.95
CA GLU A 62 -10.32 18.14 23.14
C GLU A 62 -10.72 17.76 24.58
N HIS A 63 -10.63 18.67 25.54
CA HIS A 63 -11.04 18.50 26.94
C HIS A 63 -12.41 19.12 27.25
N ASP A 64 -12.92 19.99 26.38
CA ASP A 64 -14.16 20.73 26.65
C ASP A 64 -15.44 19.92 26.41
N THR A 65 -16.52 20.39 27.01
CA THR A 65 -17.89 19.95 26.74
C THR A 65 -18.67 21.10 26.12
N VAL A 66 -19.30 20.86 24.98
CA VAL A 66 -20.03 21.89 24.23
C VAL A 66 -21.48 21.47 24.01
N ILE A 67 -22.38 22.40 24.31
CA ILE A 67 -23.83 22.30 24.13
C ILE A 67 -24.26 23.53 23.34
N GLY A 68 -24.58 23.36 22.05
CA GLY A 68 -25.01 24.44 21.17
C GLY A 68 -26.31 25.07 21.67
N GLY A 69 -27.38 24.27 21.64
CA GLY A 69 -28.70 24.67 22.09
C GLY A 69 -29.63 24.83 20.90
N GLY A 70 -30.41 25.91 20.88
CA GLY A 70 -31.38 26.16 19.83
C GLY A 70 -30.89 27.18 18.82
N GLY A 71 -30.71 26.76 17.57
CA GLY A 71 -30.37 27.64 16.45
C GLY A 71 -29.50 26.90 15.46
N LEU A 72 -28.55 27.60 14.82
CA LEU A 72 -27.53 26.99 13.97
C LEU A 72 -26.17 27.20 14.63
N ASP A 73 -25.68 26.16 15.30
CA ASP A 73 -24.49 26.25 16.13
C ASP A 73 -23.26 25.69 15.44
N THR A 74 -22.15 26.42 15.53
CA THR A 74 -20.92 26.14 14.78
C THR A 74 -19.77 25.82 15.71
N VAL A 75 -19.15 24.66 15.51
CA VAL A 75 -17.87 24.32 16.13
C VAL A 75 -16.74 24.61 15.15
N ARG A 76 -15.78 25.43 15.58
CA ARG A 76 -14.61 25.79 14.79
C ARG A 76 -13.39 25.00 15.23
N VAL A 77 -12.86 24.18 14.34
CA VAL A 77 -11.57 23.49 14.53
C VAL A 77 -10.47 24.48 14.17
N THR A 78 -9.60 24.79 15.12
CA THR A 78 -8.50 25.76 14.92
C THR A 78 -7.16 25.18 15.36
N GLY A 79 -6.08 25.51 14.64
CA GLY A 79 -4.72 25.05 14.92
C GLY A 79 -4.18 24.13 13.82
N PRO A 80 -2.86 24.04 13.63
CA PRO A 80 -2.28 23.43 12.43
C PRO A 80 -2.46 21.90 12.39
N GLY A 81 -3.02 21.39 11.30
CA GLY A 81 -3.01 19.97 10.93
C GLY A 81 -3.79 19.07 11.89
N ARG A 82 -5.01 19.47 12.28
CA ARG A 82 -5.79 18.79 13.31
C ARG A 82 -6.66 17.66 12.77
N ALA A 83 -6.78 16.61 13.57
CA ALA A 83 -7.72 15.52 13.34
C ALA A 83 -8.85 15.56 14.38
N LEU A 84 -10.05 16.01 14.01
CA LEU A 84 -11.23 15.93 14.85
C LEU A 84 -11.91 14.58 14.66
N ASN A 85 -11.78 13.68 15.63
CA ASN A 85 -12.42 12.38 15.59
C ASN A 85 -13.73 12.36 16.40
N LEU A 86 -14.84 12.71 15.78
CA LEU A 86 -16.17 12.66 16.41
C LEU A 86 -16.55 11.26 16.90
N ARG A 87 -15.95 10.20 16.32
CA ARG A 87 -16.19 8.81 16.75
C ARG A 87 -15.58 8.52 18.12
N ALA A 88 -14.57 9.27 18.53
CA ALA A 88 -13.91 9.14 19.83
C ALA A 88 -14.50 10.07 20.90
N ILE A 89 -15.25 11.10 20.50
CA ILE A 89 -15.91 12.02 21.44
C ILE A 89 -17.23 11.41 21.92
N PRO A 90 -17.41 11.20 23.24
CA PRO A 90 -18.66 10.74 23.81
C PRO A 90 -19.84 11.63 23.42
N PRO A 91 -21.04 11.07 23.18
CA PRO A 91 -22.21 11.82 22.75
C PRO A 91 -22.54 13.06 23.56
N GLU A 92 -22.40 12.96 24.86
CA GLU A 92 -22.69 14.00 25.85
C GLU A 92 -21.71 15.18 25.84
N ARG A 93 -20.53 15.02 25.25
CA ARG A 93 -19.49 16.07 25.24
C ARG A 93 -19.63 17.08 24.11
N LEU A 94 -20.36 16.73 23.05
CA LEU A 94 -20.57 17.60 21.90
C LEU A 94 -21.99 17.36 21.37
N THR A 95 -22.88 18.30 21.67
CA THR A 95 -24.33 18.20 21.38
C THR A 95 -24.90 19.53 20.88
N GLY A 96 -25.98 19.45 20.12
CA GLY A 96 -26.63 20.63 19.53
C GLY A 96 -25.76 21.35 18.51
N ILE A 97 -24.86 20.65 17.80
CA ILE A 97 -23.96 21.26 16.81
C ILE A 97 -24.43 20.91 15.40
N ASP A 98 -24.61 21.94 14.58
CA ASP A 98 -25.12 21.81 13.20
C ASP A 98 -24.04 22.03 12.15
N VAL A 99 -22.97 22.76 12.49
CA VAL A 99 -21.88 23.11 11.58
C VAL A 99 -20.54 22.78 12.21
N ILE A 100 -19.67 22.13 11.45
CA ILE A 100 -18.23 22.04 11.74
C ILE A 100 -17.49 22.83 10.69
N GLU A 101 -16.72 23.81 11.15
CA GLU A 101 -15.82 24.62 10.31
C GLU A 101 -14.38 24.13 10.56
N LEU A 102 -13.77 23.50 9.54
CA LEU A 102 -12.35 23.19 9.49
C LEU A 102 -11.63 24.47 9.07
N ALA A 103 -11.13 25.23 10.04
CA ALA A 103 -10.65 26.59 9.80
C ALA A 103 -9.13 26.64 9.73
N GLY A 104 -8.60 27.19 8.64
CA GLY A 104 -7.17 27.36 8.48
C GLY A 104 -6.79 27.38 7.01
N THR A 105 -5.53 27.06 6.74
CA THR A 105 -5.04 26.66 5.41
C THR A 105 -4.21 25.37 5.50
N ASP A 106 -4.20 24.76 6.68
CA ASP A 106 -3.52 23.51 6.94
C ASP A 106 -4.50 22.38 6.66
N ARG A 107 -4.01 21.20 6.28
CA ARG A 107 -4.88 20.06 6.03
C ARG A 107 -5.46 19.51 7.33
N ASP A 108 -6.75 19.64 7.51
CA ASP A 108 -7.49 19.09 8.64
C ASP A 108 -8.28 17.83 8.25
N VAL A 109 -8.52 16.96 9.25
CA VAL A 109 -9.24 15.70 9.07
C VAL A 109 -10.42 15.61 10.03
N LEU A 110 -11.63 15.48 9.48
CA LEU A 110 -12.84 15.17 10.25
C LEU A 110 -13.21 13.70 10.12
N SER A 111 -13.18 12.94 11.21
CA SER A 111 -13.65 11.55 11.23
C SER A 111 -15.03 11.42 11.88
N LEU A 112 -16.00 10.85 11.15
CA LEU A 112 -17.40 10.77 11.59
C LEU A 112 -18.10 9.45 11.21
N ASN A 113 -19.25 9.18 11.82
CA ASN A 113 -20.17 8.10 11.44
C ASN A 113 -21.62 8.59 11.50
N ALA A 114 -22.55 7.83 10.90
CA ALA A 114 -23.95 8.27 10.83
C ALA A 114 -24.60 8.40 12.21
N ALA A 115 -24.21 7.55 13.17
CA ALA A 115 -24.71 7.63 14.54
C ALA A 115 -24.31 8.94 15.24
N ARG A 116 -23.07 9.41 15.05
CA ARG A 116 -22.61 10.69 15.59
C ARG A 116 -23.32 11.85 14.93
N VAL A 117 -23.47 11.88 13.61
CA VAL A 117 -24.22 12.97 12.93
C VAL A 117 -25.65 13.08 13.45
N ARG A 118 -26.35 11.95 13.67
CA ARG A 118 -27.71 11.97 14.27
C ARG A 118 -27.72 12.49 15.70
N ALA A 119 -26.70 12.18 16.49
CA ALA A 119 -26.66 12.56 17.90
C ALA A 119 -26.07 13.96 18.13
N LEU A 120 -25.38 14.52 17.13
CA LEU A 120 -24.72 15.81 17.21
C LEU A 120 -25.71 16.97 17.01
N SER A 121 -26.58 16.88 16.00
CA SER A 121 -27.62 17.88 15.70
C SER A 121 -29.02 17.33 15.99
N GLU A 122 -29.89 18.18 16.53
CA GLU A 122 -31.32 17.87 16.71
C GLU A 122 -32.03 17.54 15.40
N THR A 123 -31.54 18.07 14.28
CA THR A 123 -32.10 17.84 12.94
C THR A 123 -31.53 16.60 12.25
N HIS A 124 -30.56 15.94 12.89
CA HIS A 124 -29.77 14.85 12.31
C HIS A 124 -29.02 15.24 11.02
N GLN A 125 -28.81 16.54 10.82
CA GLN A 125 -28.06 17.10 9.71
C GLN A 125 -26.80 17.78 10.24
N LEU A 126 -25.67 17.55 9.58
CA LEU A 126 -24.41 18.23 9.85
C LEU A 126 -23.91 18.89 8.57
N ARG A 127 -23.54 20.16 8.68
CA ARG A 127 -22.81 20.90 7.64
C ARG A 127 -21.33 20.88 7.97
N VAL A 128 -20.49 20.62 6.97
CA VAL A 128 -19.04 20.66 7.13
C VAL A 128 -18.46 21.61 6.09
N GLU A 129 -17.73 22.60 6.58
CA GLU A 129 -17.05 23.65 5.83
C GLU A 129 -15.55 23.53 6.06
N GLY A 130 -14.75 23.98 5.09
CA GLY A 130 -13.30 23.82 5.07
C GLY A 130 -12.74 24.32 3.75
N ASP A 131 -11.47 24.03 3.48
CA ASP A 131 -10.78 24.42 2.25
C ASP A 131 -10.15 23.25 1.47
N ASP A 132 -9.46 23.59 0.38
CA ASP A 132 -8.81 22.60 -0.48
C ASP A 132 -7.62 21.95 0.24
N GLY A 133 -7.75 20.64 0.48
CA GLY A 133 -6.78 19.87 1.26
C GLY A 133 -7.35 19.30 2.55
N ASP A 134 -8.54 19.72 2.97
CA ASP A 134 -9.27 19.12 4.07
C ASP A 134 -9.94 17.81 3.68
N TYR A 135 -10.02 16.89 4.64
CA TYR A 135 -10.59 15.56 4.44
C TYR A 135 -11.70 15.25 5.43
N ILE A 136 -12.74 14.59 4.94
CA ILE A 136 -13.72 13.91 5.78
C ILE A 136 -13.58 12.41 5.60
N VAL A 137 -13.29 11.72 6.70
CA VAL A 137 -13.21 10.26 6.78
C VAL A 137 -14.52 9.74 7.39
N ALA A 138 -15.39 9.19 6.53
CA ALA A 138 -16.66 8.65 6.94
C ALA A 138 -16.67 7.11 6.89
N GLU A 139 -17.52 6.49 7.70
CA GLU A 139 -17.73 5.04 7.61
C GLU A 139 -18.36 4.66 6.25
N TYR A 140 -18.19 3.42 5.80
CA TYR A 140 -18.78 2.94 4.55
C TYR A 140 -20.31 3.15 4.47
N GLY A 141 -20.84 3.42 3.27
CA GLY A 141 -22.28 3.34 2.98
C GLY A 141 -23.04 4.68 2.93
N TRP A 142 -22.35 5.82 3.03
CA TRP A 142 -22.95 7.12 2.71
C TRP A 142 -23.30 7.19 1.22
N ARG A 143 -24.50 7.70 0.91
CA ARG A 143 -24.98 7.81 -0.47
C ARG A 143 -25.12 9.27 -0.86
N GLY A 144 -24.45 9.66 -1.95
CA GLY A 144 -24.63 10.97 -2.58
C GLY A 144 -26.06 11.16 -3.09
N ARG A 145 -26.61 12.34 -2.87
CA ARG A 145 -28.00 12.73 -3.21
C ARG A 145 -28.05 14.02 -4.03
N GLY A 146 -26.98 14.27 -4.79
CA GLY A 146 -26.76 15.52 -5.53
C GLY A 146 -26.39 16.67 -4.61
N THR A 147 -26.47 17.88 -5.13
CA THR A 147 -26.14 19.10 -4.40
C THR A 147 -27.38 19.80 -3.83
N VAL A 148 -27.17 20.67 -2.85
CA VAL A 148 -28.18 21.60 -2.31
C VAL A 148 -27.55 22.99 -2.18
N VAL A 149 -28.34 24.04 -2.38
CA VAL A 149 -27.90 25.42 -2.18
C VAL A 149 -28.53 25.98 -0.90
N ILE A 150 -27.70 26.47 0.02
CA ILE A 150 -28.11 27.06 1.29
C ILE A 150 -27.46 28.43 1.41
N ALA A 151 -28.27 29.48 1.58
CA ALA A 151 -27.80 30.87 1.70
C ALA A 151 -26.88 31.35 0.56
N GLY A 152 -26.96 30.74 -0.62
CA GLY A 152 -26.13 31.07 -1.79
C GLY A 152 -24.94 30.12 -2.00
N GLU A 153 -24.59 29.32 -0.99
CA GLU A 153 -23.49 28.35 -1.05
C GLU A 153 -23.99 26.96 -1.45
N THR A 154 -23.20 26.25 -2.24
CA THR A 154 -23.52 24.90 -2.72
C THR A 154 -22.85 23.85 -1.85
N TYR A 155 -23.59 22.82 -1.47
CA TYR A 155 -23.07 21.68 -0.71
C TYR A 155 -23.38 20.38 -1.42
N GLU A 156 -22.45 19.43 -1.39
CA GLU A 156 -22.72 18.04 -1.71
C GLU A 156 -23.51 17.39 -0.58
N ARG A 157 -24.62 16.73 -0.90
CA ARG A 157 -25.50 16.11 0.10
C ARG A 157 -25.33 14.60 0.13
N PHE A 158 -25.02 14.07 1.31
CA PHE A 158 -24.91 12.64 1.57
C PHE A 158 -25.93 12.19 2.62
N THR A 159 -26.41 10.95 2.51
CA THR A 159 -27.38 10.38 3.46
C THR A 159 -26.99 8.97 3.88
N LYS A 160 -27.16 8.64 5.17
CA LYS A 160 -27.00 7.28 5.71
C LYS A 160 -27.80 7.09 6.99
N ASP A 161 -28.58 6.02 7.10
CA ASP A 161 -29.31 5.64 8.33
C ASP A 161 -30.09 6.80 8.98
N GLY A 162 -30.69 7.68 8.18
CA GLY A 162 -31.42 8.86 8.65
C GLY A 162 -30.55 10.09 8.99
N ALA A 163 -29.22 9.99 8.95
CA ALA A 163 -28.30 11.12 9.01
C ALA A 163 -28.17 11.81 7.64
N THR A 164 -28.02 13.13 7.65
CA THR A 164 -27.70 13.93 6.47
C THR A 164 -26.39 14.68 6.68
N LEU A 165 -25.48 14.61 5.72
CA LEU A 165 -24.25 15.41 5.71
C LEU A 165 -24.28 16.35 4.51
N LEU A 166 -23.95 17.62 4.76
CA LEU A 166 -23.79 18.65 3.74
C LEU A 166 -22.33 19.07 3.73
N VAL A 167 -21.61 18.74 2.66
CA VAL A 167 -20.16 18.91 2.58
C VAL A 167 -19.85 20.01 1.59
N ASP A 168 -19.02 20.97 2.00
CA ASP A 168 -18.47 21.96 1.09
C ASP A 168 -17.70 21.24 -0.06
N PRO A 169 -17.97 21.56 -1.34
CA PRO A 169 -17.37 20.88 -2.49
C PRO A 169 -15.84 20.98 -2.60
N SER A 170 -15.19 21.87 -1.85
CA SER A 170 -13.73 21.96 -1.80
C SER A 170 -13.09 20.86 -0.94
N LEU A 171 -13.87 20.20 -0.07
CA LEU A 171 -13.36 19.16 0.82
C LEU A 171 -13.29 17.83 0.08
N THR A 172 -12.25 17.05 0.39
CA THR A 172 -12.21 15.67 -0.06
C THR A 172 -13.07 14.80 0.86
N PHE A 173 -14.22 14.33 0.33
CA PHE A 173 -15.10 13.40 1.04
C PHE A 173 -14.78 11.94 0.69
N ASP A 174 -14.19 11.20 1.63
CA ASP A 174 -13.88 9.79 1.45
C ASP A 174 -14.84 8.88 2.23
N PHE A 175 -15.65 8.13 1.47
CA PHE A 175 -16.30 6.93 1.97
C PHE A 175 -15.31 5.79 1.79
N GLY A 176 -15.15 4.90 2.76
CA GLY A 176 -14.36 3.67 2.53
C GLY A 176 -14.72 3.04 1.17
N ILE A 177 -13.72 2.66 0.37
CA ILE A 177 -13.84 2.36 -1.06
C ILE A 177 -14.90 1.26 -1.35
N ASP A 178 -15.94 1.54 -2.15
CA ASP A 178 -16.83 0.53 -2.75
C ASP A 178 -16.35 0.22 -4.17
N LEU A 179 -15.77 -0.97 -4.36
CA LEU A 179 -15.25 -1.40 -5.66
C LEU A 179 -16.34 -1.41 -6.76
N ARG A 180 -17.62 -1.53 -6.41
CA ARG A 180 -18.74 -1.56 -7.38
C ARG A 180 -19.14 -0.18 -7.92
N THR A 181 -18.69 0.90 -7.27
CA THR A 181 -19.03 2.27 -7.66
C THR A 181 -17.79 3.12 -7.92
N LEU A 182 -16.65 2.48 -8.18
CA LEU A 182 -15.45 3.15 -8.65
C LEU A 182 -15.75 3.90 -9.96
N ASN A 183 -15.14 5.06 -10.09
CA ASN A 183 -15.11 5.85 -11.31
C ASN A 183 -13.69 6.43 -11.44
N SER A 184 -13.35 6.95 -12.62
CA SER A 184 -11.96 7.37 -12.94
C SER A 184 -11.40 8.48 -12.05
N SER A 185 -12.20 9.18 -11.24
CA SER A 185 -11.69 10.12 -10.24
C SER A 185 -11.34 9.48 -8.89
N ARG A 186 -11.71 8.21 -8.67
CA ARG A 186 -11.51 7.48 -7.41
C ARG A 186 -10.78 6.14 -7.56
N GLY A 187 -10.65 5.65 -8.79
CA GLY A 187 -9.90 4.44 -9.11
C GLY A 187 -10.22 3.92 -10.50
N VAL A 188 -9.61 2.81 -10.86
CA VAL A 188 -9.72 2.20 -12.19
C VAL A 188 -10.13 0.73 -12.04
N GLU A 189 -11.00 0.27 -12.93
CA GLU A 189 -11.37 -1.14 -13.06
C GLU A 189 -10.70 -1.76 -14.29
N PHE A 190 -10.18 -2.98 -14.12
CA PHE A 190 -9.61 -3.80 -15.20
C PHE A 190 -10.52 -4.98 -15.48
N GLU A 191 -11.02 -5.08 -16.71
CA GLU A 191 -11.80 -6.23 -17.15
C GLU A 191 -10.87 -7.26 -17.81
N GLY A 192 -10.94 -8.51 -17.35
CA GLY A 192 -10.08 -9.60 -17.82
C GLY A 192 -10.42 -10.08 -19.24
N PHE A 193 -9.40 -10.65 -19.90
CA PHE A 193 -9.49 -11.09 -21.30
C PHE A 193 -10.53 -12.20 -21.52
N ASN A 194 -10.54 -13.24 -20.66
CA ASN A 194 -11.55 -14.29 -20.66
C ASN A 194 -12.22 -14.45 -19.30
N ARG A 195 -13.33 -15.20 -19.31
CA ARG A 195 -14.04 -15.60 -18.09
C ARG A 195 -13.34 -16.79 -17.45
N LEU A 196 -13.12 -16.70 -16.13
CA LEU A 196 -12.60 -17.75 -15.24
C LEU A 196 -11.06 -17.87 -15.16
N ASP A 197 -10.31 -17.00 -15.83
CA ASP A 197 -8.83 -17.06 -15.86
C ASP A 197 -8.15 -16.45 -14.60
N SER A 198 -8.94 -15.98 -13.62
CA SER A 198 -8.47 -15.43 -12.34
C SER A 198 -7.55 -14.20 -12.48
N LEU A 199 -7.99 -13.18 -13.23
CA LEU A 199 -7.29 -11.89 -13.30
C LEU A 199 -7.05 -11.31 -11.90
N GLY A 200 -5.81 -10.93 -11.64
CA GLY A 200 -5.42 -10.24 -10.41
C GLY A 200 -5.30 -11.17 -9.21
N GLU A 201 -5.07 -12.48 -9.44
CA GLU A 201 -4.69 -13.41 -8.35
C GLU A 201 -3.43 -12.91 -7.63
N SER A 202 -2.47 -12.38 -8.39
CA SER A 202 -1.29 -11.68 -7.87
C SER A 202 -1.14 -10.34 -8.58
N VAL A 203 -0.75 -9.30 -7.83
CA VAL A 203 -0.57 -7.93 -8.32
C VAL A 203 0.69 -7.35 -7.68
N ALA A 204 1.52 -6.69 -8.47
CA ALA A 204 2.71 -6.01 -7.98
C ALA A 204 2.91 -4.66 -8.67
N VAL A 205 3.28 -3.64 -7.91
CA VAL A 205 3.93 -2.43 -8.46
C VAL A 205 5.34 -2.85 -8.87
N VAL A 206 5.76 -2.49 -10.08
CA VAL A 206 7.02 -2.94 -10.67
C VAL A 206 7.98 -1.80 -10.98
N GLY A 207 7.64 -0.56 -10.63
CA GLY A 207 8.46 0.61 -10.94
C GLY A 207 8.29 1.06 -12.40
N ASP A 208 9.20 1.88 -12.90
CA ASP A 208 9.11 2.50 -14.23
C ASP A 208 9.74 1.58 -15.30
N VAL A 209 8.94 0.63 -15.80
CA VAL A 209 9.36 -0.39 -16.76
C VAL A 209 9.55 0.21 -18.15
N ASN A 210 8.85 1.31 -18.45
CA ASN A 210 8.85 1.95 -19.77
C ASN A 210 9.68 3.25 -19.84
N GLY A 211 10.21 3.74 -18.73
CA GLY A 211 11.04 4.95 -18.62
C GLY A 211 10.31 6.27 -18.86
N ASP A 212 9.01 6.34 -18.56
CA ASP A 212 8.18 7.54 -18.68
C ASP A 212 8.10 8.38 -17.38
N GLY A 213 8.68 7.86 -16.30
CA GLY A 213 8.77 8.48 -14.99
C GLY A 213 7.58 8.19 -14.06
N PHE A 214 6.67 7.28 -14.43
CA PHE A 214 5.59 6.82 -13.59
C PHE A 214 5.75 5.33 -13.26
N ASP A 215 5.43 4.96 -12.03
CA ASP A 215 5.44 3.54 -11.65
C ASP A 215 4.34 2.77 -12.39
N ASP A 216 4.71 1.61 -12.89
CA ASP A 216 3.87 0.63 -13.56
C ASP A 216 3.48 -0.49 -12.59
N PHE A 217 2.53 -1.32 -12.99
CA PHE A 217 2.16 -2.51 -12.23
C PHE A 217 1.85 -3.68 -13.15
N VAL A 218 1.93 -4.89 -12.61
CA VAL A 218 1.64 -6.14 -13.30
C VAL A 218 0.50 -6.89 -12.63
N LEU A 219 -0.36 -7.48 -13.44
CA LEU A 219 -1.49 -8.31 -13.04
C LEU A 219 -1.23 -9.75 -13.48
N GLY A 220 -1.18 -10.68 -12.53
CA GLY A 220 -1.05 -12.11 -12.77
C GLY A 220 -2.39 -12.78 -13.10
N VAL A 221 -2.37 -13.75 -14.03
CA VAL A 221 -3.54 -14.47 -14.53
C VAL A 221 -3.18 -15.94 -14.73
N TYR A 222 -3.10 -16.72 -13.64
CA TYR A 222 -2.57 -18.09 -13.72
C TYR A 222 -3.44 -19.05 -14.56
N GLY A 223 -4.73 -18.74 -14.74
CA GLY A 223 -5.67 -19.56 -15.50
C GLY A 223 -5.76 -19.19 -16.98
N GLY A 224 -4.90 -18.30 -17.49
CA GLY A 224 -4.89 -17.95 -18.90
C GLY A 224 -4.49 -19.12 -19.80
N ASP A 225 -5.20 -19.31 -20.91
CA ASP A 225 -4.95 -20.42 -21.85
C ASP A 225 -3.93 -20.07 -22.97
N GLY A 226 -3.27 -18.92 -22.83
CA GLY A 226 -2.13 -18.49 -23.61
C GLY A 226 -2.45 -18.18 -25.08
N ILE A 227 -1.54 -18.54 -25.99
CA ILE A 227 -1.67 -18.13 -27.39
C ILE A 227 -2.88 -18.80 -28.06
N ALA A 228 -3.81 -17.96 -28.52
CA ALA A 228 -5.06 -18.37 -29.17
C ALA A 228 -5.84 -19.44 -28.37
N GLU A 229 -5.76 -19.40 -27.03
CA GLU A 229 -6.42 -20.35 -26.12
C GLU A 229 -6.02 -21.82 -26.36
N SER A 230 -4.77 -22.06 -26.77
CA SER A 230 -4.27 -23.40 -27.13
C SER A 230 -3.35 -24.05 -26.10
N ARG A 231 -2.94 -23.31 -25.05
CA ARG A 231 -2.10 -23.79 -23.96
C ARG A 231 -2.85 -23.63 -22.64
N THR A 232 -3.83 -24.50 -22.42
CA THR A 232 -4.71 -24.42 -21.24
C THR A 232 -3.90 -24.28 -19.94
N ASP A 233 -4.30 -23.34 -19.09
CA ASP A 233 -3.62 -23.01 -17.82
C ASP A 233 -2.10 -22.70 -17.98
N ALA A 234 -1.64 -22.27 -19.16
CA ALA A 234 -0.25 -21.81 -19.30
C ALA A 234 0.02 -20.56 -18.46
N GLY A 235 -1.02 -19.79 -18.19
CA GLY A 235 -0.98 -18.56 -17.44
C GLY A 235 -0.61 -17.36 -18.31
N GLU A 236 -0.96 -16.18 -17.83
CA GLU A 236 -0.73 -14.90 -18.49
C GLU A 236 -0.41 -13.82 -17.47
N SER A 237 0.10 -12.70 -17.94
CA SER A 237 0.22 -11.48 -17.15
C SER A 237 0.02 -10.24 -18.00
N TYR A 238 -0.42 -9.15 -17.38
CA TYR A 238 -0.64 -7.87 -18.04
C TYR A 238 0.14 -6.81 -17.29
N VAL A 239 1.09 -6.18 -17.97
CA VAL A 239 1.81 -5.02 -17.45
C VAL A 239 1.04 -3.79 -17.89
N ILE A 240 0.68 -2.93 -16.93
CA ILE A 240 -0.10 -1.73 -17.14
C ILE A 240 0.78 -0.53 -16.80
N PHE A 241 0.88 0.39 -17.77
CA PHE A 241 1.70 1.58 -17.62
C PHE A 241 1.02 2.65 -16.77
N GLY A 242 1.76 3.19 -15.80
CA GLY A 242 1.38 4.38 -15.06
C GLY A 242 1.34 5.60 -15.97
N LYS A 243 0.58 6.64 -15.58
CA LYS A 243 0.63 7.94 -16.27
C LYS A 243 0.14 9.08 -15.40
N ALA A 244 0.50 10.30 -15.81
CA ALA A 244 -0.07 11.52 -15.25
C ALA A 244 -1.60 11.53 -15.31
N ASN A 245 -2.23 11.95 -14.22
CA ASN A 245 -3.68 12.04 -14.03
C ASN A 245 -4.42 10.70 -13.97
N GLY A 246 -3.70 9.59 -13.75
CA GLY A 246 -4.31 8.27 -13.52
C GLY A 246 -4.83 7.59 -14.79
N LEU A 247 -5.48 6.46 -14.61
CA LEU A 247 -6.00 5.60 -15.69
C LEU A 247 -7.54 5.66 -15.75
N ASP A 248 -8.07 5.54 -16.96
CA ASP A 248 -9.48 5.19 -17.17
C ASP A 248 -9.64 3.67 -17.08
N ASN A 249 -10.88 3.18 -16.91
CA ASN A 249 -11.17 1.75 -16.96
C ASN A 249 -10.60 1.10 -18.23
N VAL A 250 -9.95 -0.04 -18.07
CA VAL A 250 -9.24 -0.74 -19.16
C VAL A 250 -9.85 -2.13 -19.36
N ASP A 251 -10.23 -2.42 -20.59
CA ASP A 251 -10.54 -3.78 -21.04
C ASP A 251 -9.26 -4.41 -21.58
N LEU A 252 -8.76 -5.45 -20.90
CA LEU A 252 -7.51 -6.12 -21.26
C LEU A 252 -7.61 -6.88 -22.58
N ALA A 253 -8.82 -7.21 -23.06
CA ALA A 253 -9.03 -7.77 -24.40
C ALA A 253 -8.70 -6.80 -25.53
N SER A 254 -8.67 -5.49 -25.22
CA SER A 254 -8.38 -4.42 -26.18
C SER A 254 -7.23 -3.51 -25.73
N LEU A 255 -6.33 -4.02 -24.88
CA LEU A 255 -5.19 -3.28 -24.34
C LEU A 255 -4.32 -2.65 -25.46
N GLU A 256 -4.23 -1.32 -25.45
CA GLU A 256 -3.43 -0.58 -26.43
C GLU A 256 -1.95 -0.53 -26.03
N SER A 257 -1.04 -0.41 -27.00
CA SER A 257 0.41 -0.41 -26.75
C SER A 257 0.93 0.75 -25.90
N GLY A 258 0.12 1.80 -25.71
CA GLY A 258 0.43 2.92 -24.80
C GLY A 258 -0.13 2.74 -23.39
N GLN A 259 -0.94 1.71 -23.16
CA GLN A 259 -1.53 1.38 -21.86
C GLN A 259 -0.80 0.23 -21.17
N GLY A 260 -0.09 -0.61 -21.93
CA GLY A 260 0.57 -1.78 -21.38
C GLY A 260 0.91 -2.84 -22.43
N PHE A 261 1.23 -4.04 -21.95
CA PHE A 261 1.44 -5.21 -22.81
C PHE A 261 1.10 -6.52 -22.08
N ARG A 262 0.85 -7.57 -22.88
CA ARG A 262 0.52 -8.93 -22.42
C ARG A 262 1.76 -9.83 -22.41
N ILE A 263 1.88 -10.68 -21.42
CA ILE A 263 2.85 -11.76 -21.29
C ILE A 263 2.08 -13.09 -21.31
N ILE A 264 2.49 -14.02 -22.16
CA ILE A 264 1.83 -15.31 -22.39
C ILE A 264 2.73 -16.43 -21.85
N GLY A 265 2.15 -17.32 -21.05
CA GLY A 265 2.82 -18.49 -20.47
C GLY A 265 3.39 -19.47 -21.50
N ALA A 266 4.44 -20.18 -21.10
CA ALA A 266 5.27 -20.98 -21.99
C ALA A 266 4.58 -22.27 -22.43
N SER A 267 4.19 -23.13 -21.48
CA SER A 267 3.66 -24.46 -21.73
C SER A 267 2.36 -24.72 -20.96
N PHE A 268 1.66 -25.79 -21.36
CA PHE A 268 0.39 -26.21 -20.77
C PHE A 268 0.53 -26.43 -19.25
N SER A 269 -0.38 -25.84 -18.46
CA SER A 269 -0.42 -25.97 -16.99
C SER A 269 0.78 -25.40 -16.21
N ASP A 270 1.67 -24.64 -16.83
CA ASP A 270 2.79 -23.98 -16.14
C ASP A 270 2.34 -22.90 -15.15
N ARG A 271 1.16 -22.30 -15.42
CA ARG A 271 0.52 -21.28 -14.58
C ARG A 271 1.41 -20.06 -14.35
N ALA A 272 2.07 -19.59 -15.42
CA ALA A 272 2.82 -18.34 -15.36
C ALA A 272 1.92 -17.17 -14.91
N GLY A 273 2.45 -16.30 -14.05
CA GLY A 273 1.65 -15.23 -13.45
C GLY A 273 0.81 -15.69 -12.26
N GLN A 274 1.03 -16.91 -11.74
CA GLN A 274 0.56 -17.29 -10.40
C GLN A 274 1.13 -16.38 -9.32
N GLU A 275 2.38 -15.94 -9.50
CA GLU A 275 3.03 -14.95 -8.66
C GLU A 275 3.71 -13.92 -9.56
N VAL A 276 3.60 -12.64 -9.21
CA VAL A 276 4.29 -11.55 -9.89
C VAL A 276 4.93 -10.63 -8.85
N SER A 277 6.08 -10.05 -9.19
CA SER A 277 6.80 -9.14 -8.29
C SER A 277 7.67 -8.16 -9.07
N ALA A 278 8.06 -7.06 -8.42
CA ALA A 278 9.14 -6.23 -8.94
C ALA A 278 10.45 -7.03 -8.90
N ALA A 279 11.29 -6.85 -9.91
CA ALA A 279 12.68 -7.27 -9.87
C ALA A 279 13.61 -6.09 -9.52
N GLY A 280 13.18 -4.86 -9.79
CA GLY A 280 14.08 -3.69 -9.88
C GLY A 280 14.93 -3.76 -11.15
N ASP A 281 15.87 -2.84 -11.32
CA ASP A 281 16.82 -2.87 -12.45
C ASP A 281 17.93 -3.91 -12.19
N VAL A 282 17.74 -5.14 -12.69
CA VAL A 282 18.68 -6.24 -12.45
C VAL A 282 19.85 -6.26 -13.43
N ASN A 283 19.75 -5.51 -14.52
CA ASN A 283 20.74 -5.51 -15.61
C ASN A 283 21.48 -4.15 -15.76
N GLY A 284 21.04 -3.12 -15.01
CA GLY A 284 21.60 -1.78 -14.95
C GLY A 284 21.36 -0.93 -16.19
N ASP A 285 20.29 -1.18 -16.94
CA ASP A 285 19.94 -0.39 -18.12
C ASP A 285 19.08 0.84 -17.80
N GLY A 286 18.70 1.00 -16.52
CA GLY A 286 17.96 2.13 -15.98
C GLY A 286 16.45 1.99 -16.09
N PHE A 287 15.93 0.80 -16.39
CA PHE A 287 14.50 0.49 -16.38
C PHE A 287 14.23 -0.59 -15.34
N ASP A 288 13.10 -0.50 -14.64
CA ASP A 288 12.75 -1.55 -13.70
C ASP A 288 12.31 -2.83 -14.44
N ASP A 289 12.73 -3.99 -13.93
CA ASP A 289 12.42 -5.30 -14.48
C ASP A 289 11.31 -6.01 -13.67
N ILE A 290 10.72 -7.05 -14.25
CA ILE A 290 9.55 -7.74 -13.69
C ILE A 290 9.86 -9.22 -13.45
N LEU A 291 9.38 -9.77 -12.32
CA LEU A 291 9.38 -11.20 -12.05
C LEU A 291 8.01 -11.82 -12.35
N ILE A 292 8.01 -12.91 -13.11
CA ILE A 292 6.83 -13.76 -13.35
C ILE A 292 7.13 -15.18 -12.87
N GLY A 293 6.33 -15.66 -11.93
CA GLY A 293 6.43 -17.00 -11.35
C GLY A 293 5.55 -18.01 -12.07
N ALA A 294 6.11 -19.19 -12.33
CA ALA A 294 5.43 -20.35 -12.91
C ALA A 294 5.76 -21.59 -12.06
N GLY A 295 5.20 -21.66 -10.84
CA GLY A 295 5.52 -22.70 -9.87
C GLY A 295 5.12 -24.12 -10.28
N HIS A 296 4.38 -24.28 -11.38
CA HIS A 296 3.97 -25.59 -11.91
C HIS A 296 4.74 -26.02 -13.15
N ALA A 297 5.63 -25.16 -13.67
CA ALA A 297 6.42 -25.47 -14.86
C ALA A 297 7.35 -26.67 -14.63
N ASP A 298 7.65 -27.38 -15.72
CA ASP A 298 8.42 -28.64 -15.68
C ASP A 298 9.94 -28.41 -15.80
N GLY A 299 10.39 -27.16 -15.71
CA GLY A 299 11.78 -26.76 -15.67
C GLY A 299 12.56 -27.11 -16.93
N VAL A 300 13.89 -27.22 -16.80
CA VAL A 300 14.77 -27.51 -17.96
C VAL A 300 14.30 -28.74 -18.75
N ASP A 301 14.21 -28.56 -20.06
CA ASP A 301 13.78 -29.54 -21.07
C ASP A 301 12.34 -30.08 -20.90
N GLU A 302 11.49 -29.50 -20.04
CA GLU A 302 10.10 -29.94 -19.79
C GLU A 302 10.00 -31.37 -19.21
N LEU A 303 10.98 -31.77 -18.41
CA LEU A 303 11.10 -33.15 -17.88
C LEU A 303 11.02 -33.25 -16.36
N ARG A 304 11.04 -32.13 -15.63
CA ARG A 304 11.06 -32.08 -14.17
C ARG A 304 9.72 -31.56 -13.66
N GLY A 305 8.70 -32.42 -13.79
CA GLY A 305 7.33 -32.22 -13.31
C GLY A 305 7.22 -31.28 -12.10
N GLY A 306 6.70 -30.07 -12.30
CA GLY A 306 6.46 -29.08 -11.23
C GLY A 306 7.72 -28.62 -10.47
N SER A 307 8.90 -28.65 -11.10
CA SER A 307 10.11 -28.05 -10.52
C SER A 307 10.02 -26.53 -10.41
N GLY A 308 9.18 -25.93 -11.23
CA GLY A 308 8.89 -24.51 -11.28
C GLY A 308 9.92 -23.71 -12.06
N GLU A 309 9.49 -22.56 -12.55
CA GLU A 309 10.30 -21.59 -13.28
C GLU A 309 10.01 -20.17 -12.82
N THR A 310 11.01 -19.31 -12.96
CA THR A 310 10.87 -17.86 -12.76
C THR A 310 11.40 -17.16 -13.99
N TYR A 311 10.65 -16.17 -14.47
CA TYR A 311 11.02 -15.37 -15.62
C TYR A 311 11.34 -13.95 -15.14
N VAL A 312 12.48 -13.42 -15.56
CA VAL A 312 12.79 -12.00 -15.42
C VAL A 312 12.53 -11.35 -16.76
N ILE A 313 11.64 -10.36 -16.80
CA ILE A 313 11.28 -9.63 -18.02
C ILE A 313 11.92 -8.26 -17.94
N PHE A 314 12.74 -7.93 -18.94
CA PHE A 314 13.50 -6.67 -18.92
C PHE A 314 12.66 -5.47 -19.34
N GLY A 315 12.75 -4.39 -18.56
CA GLY A 315 12.20 -3.08 -18.90
C GLY A 315 12.90 -2.43 -20.10
N HIS A 316 12.28 -1.42 -20.72
CA HIS A 316 12.92 -0.57 -21.74
C HIS A 316 12.03 0.61 -22.20
N ARG A 317 12.67 1.64 -22.78
CA ARG A 317 12.01 2.89 -23.22
C ARG A 317 10.87 2.80 -24.24
N ALA A 318 10.80 1.75 -25.08
CA ALA A 318 9.77 1.65 -26.12
C ALA A 318 9.67 0.28 -26.79
N GLY A 319 8.51 -0.01 -27.38
CA GLY A 319 8.35 -1.14 -28.30
C GLY A 319 7.99 -2.44 -27.59
N PHE A 320 7.23 -2.35 -26.49
CA PHE A 320 6.61 -3.51 -25.90
C PHE A 320 5.54 -4.04 -26.85
N SER A 321 5.68 -5.31 -27.17
CA SER A 321 4.67 -6.13 -27.82
C SER A 321 4.35 -7.27 -26.88
N THR A 322 3.31 -8.05 -27.20
CA THR A 322 3.08 -9.30 -26.49
C THR A 322 4.35 -10.15 -26.42
N ILE A 323 4.69 -10.62 -25.22
CA ILE A 323 5.83 -11.51 -24.98
C ILE A 323 5.28 -12.92 -24.79
N ASP A 324 5.75 -13.89 -25.58
CA ASP A 324 5.47 -15.31 -25.37
C ASP A 324 6.67 -15.94 -24.66
N LEU A 325 6.46 -16.35 -23.40
CA LEU A 325 7.50 -16.95 -22.56
C LEU A 325 8.05 -18.25 -23.15
N GLY A 326 7.30 -18.98 -23.98
CA GLY A 326 7.78 -20.19 -24.65
C GLY A 326 8.76 -19.91 -25.80
N THR A 327 8.80 -18.66 -26.30
CA THR A 327 9.69 -18.24 -27.40
C THR A 327 10.52 -17.00 -27.08
N MET A 328 10.49 -16.55 -25.83
CA MET A 328 11.20 -15.37 -25.35
C MET A 328 12.69 -15.45 -25.65
N SER A 329 13.22 -14.39 -26.26
CA SER A 329 14.65 -14.21 -26.53
C SER A 329 15.36 -13.60 -25.33
N SER A 330 16.68 -13.82 -25.22
CA SER A 330 17.53 -13.23 -24.17
C SER A 330 17.57 -11.69 -24.16
N ALA A 331 17.13 -11.03 -25.23
CA ALA A 331 17.00 -9.57 -25.27
C ALA A 331 15.74 -9.03 -24.56
N ARG A 332 14.83 -9.91 -24.15
CA ARG A 332 13.57 -9.56 -23.48
C ARG A 332 13.53 -10.02 -22.02
N GLY A 333 14.48 -10.84 -21.61
CA GLY A 333 14.45 -11.46 -20.30
C GLY A 333 15.24 -12.75 -20.24
N ILE A 334 15.18 -13.39 -19.09
CA ILE A 334 15.81 -14.70 -18.83
C ILE A 334 14.85 -15.65 -18.13
N ARG A 335 15.18 -16.94 -18.17
CA ARG A 335 14.51 -18.01 -17.42
C ARG A 335 15.41 -18.56 -16.32
N ILE A 336 14.85 -18.73 -15.14
CA ILE A 336 15.48 -19.34 -13.98
C ILE A 336 14.74 -20.64 -13.69
N TYR A 337 15.42 -21.77 -13.88
CA TYR A 337 14.84 -23.09 -13.75
C TYR A 337 14.98 -23.63 -12.33
N GLY A 338 13.90 -24.20 -11.78
CA GLY A 338 13.88 -24.87 -10.48
C GLY A 338 14.91 -26.00 -10.35
N GLU A 339 15.20 -26.42 -9.11
CA GLU A 339 16.25 -27.42 -8.84
C GLU A 339 15.77 -28.85 -9.10
N HIS A 340 14.68 -29.29 -8.46
CA HIS A 340 14.14 -30.65 -8.53
C HIS A 340 12.64 -30.69 -8.84
N PRO A 341 12.12 -31.82 -9.36
CA PRO A 341 10.68 -32.01 -9.55
C PRO A 341 9.90 -31.76 -8.25
N ALA A 342 8.73 -31.15 -8.37
CA ALA A 342 7.83 -30.78 -7.26
C ALA A 342 8.37 -29.76 -6.24
N ASP A 343 9.49 -29.09 -6.52
CA ASP A 343 10.01 -28.00 -5.68
C ASP A 343 9.19 -26.71 -5.79
N SER A 344 8.39 -26.57 -6.86
CA SER A 344 7.56 -25.40 -7.12
C SER A 344 8.32 -24.07 -7.02
N SER A 345 9.53 -24.01 -7.58
CA SER A 345 10.30 -22.77 -7.65
C SER A 345 9.52 -21.67 -8.36
N GLY A 346 9.58 -20.44 -7.85
CA GLY A 346 8.82 -19.33 -8.42
C GLY A 346 7.36 -19.26 -7.96
N SER A 347 6.99 -20.00 -6.92
CA SER A 347 5.69 -19.86 -6.24
C SER A 347 5.60 -18.63 -5.32
N VAL A 348 6.75 -18.10 -4.92
CA VAL A 348 6.90 -16.90 -4.07
C VAL A 348 8.10 -16.12 -4.60
N LEU A 349 7.93 -14.82 -4.82
CA LEU A 349 8.94 -13.96 -5.44
C LEU A 349 9.04 -12.62 -4.71
N SER A 350 10.25 -12.08 -4.63
CA SER A 350 10.46 -10.72 -4.10
C SER A 350 11.75 -10.12 -4.64
N ASN A 351 11.80 -8.80 -4.78
CA ASN A 351 13.06 -8.07 -4.94
C ASN A 351 13.83 -8.13 -3.60
N ALA A 352 15.12 -8.45 -3.66
CA ALA A 352 16.02 -8.42 -2.50
C ALA A 352 16.65 -7.04 -2.27
N GLY A 353 16.62 -6.16 -3.27
CA GLY A 353 17.45 -4.96 -3.33
C GLY A 353 18.88 -5.28 -3.78
N ASP A 354 19.81 -4.35 -3.61
CA ASP A 354 21.24 -4.59 -3.85
C ASP A 354 21.88 -5.17 -2.58
N ILE A 355 21.87 -6.50 -2.46
CA ILE A 355 22.33 -7.17 -1.26
C ILE A 355 23.84 -7.40 -1.26
N ASN A 356 24.48 -7.24 -2.42
CA ASN A 356 25.91 -7.50 -2.58
C ASN A 356 26.75 -6.21 -2.78
N GLY A 357 26.08 -5.06 -2.97
CA GLY A 357 26.64 -3.73 -3.15
C GLY A 357 27.28 -3.47 -4.51
N ASP A 358 26.86 -4.18 -5.55
CA ASP A 358 27.38 -4.04 -6.92
C ASP A 358 26.59 -3.02 -7.75
N GLY A 359 25.49 -2.50 -7.21
CA GLY A 359 24.63 -1.48 -7.82
C GLY A 359 23.51 -2.05 -8.68
N PHE A 360 23.28 -3.37 -8.66
CA PHE A 360 22.20 -4.03 -9.40
C PHE A 360 21.20 -4.65 -8.41
N ALA A 361 19.92 -4.65 -8.78
CA ALA A 361 18.92 -5.30 -7.94
C ALA A 361 19.09 -6.84 -7.97
N ASP A 362 18.94 -7.48 -6.81
CA ASP A 362 19.02 -8.92 -6.62
C ASP A 362 17.63 -9.52 -6.37
N LEU A 363 17.48 -10.83 -6.59
CA LEU A 363 16.20 -11.51 -6.61
C LEU A 363 16.07 -12.52 -5.47
N LEU A 364 14.87 -12.63 -4.89
CA LEU A 364 14.47 -13.71 -3.98
C LEU A 364 13.48 -14.64 -4.66
N ILE A 365 13.82 -15.94 -4.67
CA ILE A 365 12.98 -16.99 -5.28
C ILE A 365 12.69 -18.07 -4.24
N GLY A 366 11.40 -18.30 -3.99
CA GLY A 366 10.92 -19.37 -3.13
C GLY A 366 10.68 -20.65 -3.92
N ALA A 367 11.09 -21.76 -3.33
CA ALA A 367 10.81 -23.12 -3.78
C ALA A 367 10.25 -23.90 -2.59
N SER A 368 9.00 -23.58 -2.23
CA SER A 368 8.33 -24.11 -1.04
C SER A 368 7.72 -25.50 -1.28
N GLY A 369 7.83 -26.04 -2.49
CA GLY A 369 7.27 -27.32 -2.89
C GLY A 369 7.86 -28.49 -2.10
N VAL A 370 7.07 -29.56 -2.03
CA VAL A 370 7.29 -30.69 -1.12
C VAL A 370 7.94 -31.82 -1.92
N ASP A 371 9.27 -31.99 -1.85
CA ASP A 371 9.96 -33.10 -2.54
C ASP A 371 9.44 -34.47 -2.06
N GLY A 372 8.84 -35.22 -2.99
CA GLY A 372 8.31 -36.56 -2.80
C GLY A 372 9.33 -37.70 -2.99
N ALA A 373 10.62 -37.44 -3.23
CA ALA A 373 11.58 -38.48 -3.61
C ALA A 373 12.80 -38.67 -2.68
N ARG A 374 13.19 -37.69 -1.84
CA ARG A 374 14.38 -37.83 -0.96
C ARG A 374 14.14 -37.81 0.56
N GLY A 375 12.90 -37.89 1.02
CA GLY A 375 12.61 -38.26 2.40
C GLY A 375 13.00 -37.25 3.49
N THR A 376 13.32 -36.01 3.13
CA THR A 376 13.43 -34.89 4.09
C THR A 376 12.89 -33.63 3.43
N TYR A 377 11.68 -33.29 3.83
CA TYR A 377 10.98 -32.05 3.56
C TYR A 377 11.90 -30.83 3.78
N SER A 378 12.37 -30.17 2.72
CA SER A 378 13.11 -28.93 2.88
C SER A 378 12.82 -27.96 1.75
N GLY A 379 11.79 -27.12 1.95
CA GLY A 379 11.62 -25.92 1.15
C GLY A 379 12.93 -25.12 1.11
N ALA A 380 13.15 -24.39 0.02
CA ALA A 380 14.34 -23.59 -0.17
C ALA A 380 13.96 -22.17 -0.59
N ALA A 381 14.88 -21.25 -0.30
CA ALA A 381 14.89 -19.94 -0.93
C ALA A 381 16.22 -19.76 -1.66
N TYR A 382 16.24 -18.91 -2.66
CA TYR A 382 17.43 -18.59 -3.43
C TYR A 382 17.55 -17.08 -3.52
N VAL A 383 18.80 -16.61 -3.42
CA VAL A 383 19.16 -15.30 -3.93
C VAL A 383 19.82 -15.47 -5.28
N VAL A 384 19.39 -14.71 -6.28
CA VAL A 384 20.04 -14.61 -7.59
C VAL A 384 20.50 -13.17 -7.78
N PHE A 385 21.77 -12.97 -8.09
CA PHE A 385 22.34 -11.63 -8.22
C PHE A 385 22.01 -10.98 -9.56
N GLY A 386 21.78 -9.66 -9.53
CA GLY A 386 21.80 -8.81 -10.72
C GLY A 386 23.20 -8.73 -11.34
N SER A 387 23.32 -8.22 -12.56
CA SER A 387 24.62 -8.09 -13.22
C SER A 387 24.66 -7.13 -14.41
N ALA A 388 25.69 -6.27 -14.42
CA ALA A 388 26.07 -5.42 -15.55
C ALA A 388 26.45 -6.21 -16.82
N ASP A 389 26.97 -7.42 -16.65
CA ASP A 389 27.39 -8.27 -17.76
C ASP A 389 26.19 -8.97 -18.44
N GLY A 390 24.98 -8.73 -17.91
CA GLY A 390 23.73 -9.34 -18.31
C GLY A 390 23.55 -10.72 -17.69
N LEU A 391 22.29 -11.07 -17.42
CA LEU A 391 21.94 -12.42 -17.01
C LEU A 391 21.66 -13.31 -18.22
N THR A 392 21.91 -14.60 -18.07
CA THR A 392 21.47 -15.64 -19.03
C THR A 392 20.60 -16.64 -18.31
N ASP A 393 19.82 -17.41 -19.08
CA ASP A 393 19.06 -18.53 -18.53
C ASP A 393 19.94 -19.42 -17.64
N LEU A 394 19.46 -19.74 -16.44
CA LEU A 394 20.23 -20.45 -15.43
C LEU A 394 19.37 -21.43 -14.63
N GLY A 395 20.00 -22.47 -14.09
CA GLY A 395 19.32 -23.47 -13.26
C GLY A 395 19.77 -23.40 -11.81
N LEU A 396 18.82 -23.41 -10.87
CA LEU A 396 19.09 -23.30 -9.44
C LEU A 396 19.88 -24.51 -8.89
N ALA A 397 19.77 -25.68 -9.53
CA ALA A 397 20.54 -26.88 -9.18
C ALA A 397 22.07 -26.71 -9.29
N ALA A 398 22.53 -25.76 -10.11
CA ALA A 398 23.94 -25.49 -10.33
C ALA A 398 24.21 -23.97 -10.33
N LEU A 399 23.52 -23.23 -9.46
CA LEU A 399 23.67 -21.78 -9.33
C LEU A 399 25.13 -21.42 -9.04
N PRO A 400 25.84 -20.72 -9.95
CA PRO A 400 27.21 -20.30 -9.71
C PRO A 400 27.28 -19.34 -8.53
N ALA A 401 28.34 -19.43 -7.72
CA ALA A 401 28.53 -18.56 -6.56
C ALA A 401 28.63 -17.07 -6.91
N ASP A 402 29.04 -16.77 -8.15
CA ASP A 402 29.09 -15.39 -8.67
C ASP A 402 27.70 -14.88 -9.12
N ASN A 403 26.69 -15.75 -9.16
CA ASN A 403 25.33 -15.44 -9.61
C ASN A 403 24.29 -15.60 -8.49
N GLY A 404 24.70 -15.96 -7.26
CA GLY A 404 23.78 -16.07 -6.13
C GLY A 404 24.10 -17.23 -5.20
N PHE A 405 23.13 -17.57 -4.34
CA PHE A 405 23.24 -18.66 -3.38
C PHE A 405 21.89 -19.25 -2.96
N ARG A 406 21.92 -20.54 -2.59
CA ARG A 406 20.78 -21.25 -1.99
C ARG A 406 20.73 -21.04 -0.49
N ILE A 407 19.52 -20.91 0.05
CA ILE A 407 19.20 -20.84 1.47
C ILE A 407 18.38 -22.08 1.79
N GLY A 408 19.03 -23.01 2.49
CA GLY A 408 18.42 -24.28 2.90
C GLY A 408 17.72 -24.17 4.25
N SER A 409 16.82 -25.12 4.51
CA SER A 409 15.96 -25.11 5.70
C SER A 409 16.54 -25.76 6.95
N GLY A 410 17.74 -26.35 6.89
CA GLY A 410 18.33 -27.08 8.02
C GLY A 410 17.49 -28.23 8.57
N GLY A 411 16.43 -28.67 7.86
CA GLY A 411 15.47 -29.68 8.32
C GLY A 411 14.01 -29.18 8.46
N SER A 412 13.75 -27.88 8.26
CA SER A 412 12.40 -27.33 8.21
C SER A 412 11.75 -27.52 6.84
N VAL A 413 10.42 -27.51 6.75
CA VAL A 413 9.68 -27.98 5.57
C VAL A 413 9.11 -26.87 4.70
N SER A 414 9.20 -25.61 5.14
CA SER A 414 8.46 -24.50 4.53
C SER A 414 9.28 -23.24 4.29
N VAL A 415 10.60 -23.29 4.41
CA VAL A 415 11.48 -22.19 4.01
C VAL A 415 11.20 -21.81 2.55
N GLY A 416 11.10 -20.50 2.30
CA GLY A 416 10.75 -19.97 0.98
C GLY A 416 9.24 -19.84 0.73
N GLY A 417 8.39 -20.15 1.72
CA GLY A 417 6.94 -19.93 1.65
C GLY A 417 6.50 -18.48 1.84
N ALA A 418 7.41 -17.58 2.27
CA ALA A 418 7.22 -16.13 2.29
C ALA A 418 8.57 -15.44 2.22
N LEU A 419 8.70 -14.41 1.40
CA LEU A 419 9.94 -13.67 1.13
C LEU A 419 9.65 -12.17 1.08
N ALA A 420 10.58 -11.36 1.56
CA ALA A 420 10.52 -9.92 1.41
C ALA A 420 11.91 -9.28 1.44
N GLY A 421 12.25 -8.44 0.47
CA GLY A 421 13.28 -7.42 0.65
C GLY A 421 12.80 -6.38 1.68
N VAL A 422 13.71 -5.92 2.55
CA VAL A 422 13.42 -4.89 3.56
C VAL A 422 14.31 -3.65 3.43
N GLY A 423 15.09 -3.58 2.34
CA GLY A 423 16.07 -2.53 2.10
C GLY A 423 17.21 -2.56 3.13
N ASP A 424 18.02 -1.51 3.17
CA ASP A 424 19.04 -1.28 4.19
C ASP A 424 18.41 -1.01 5.58
N PHE A 425 17.93 -2.08 6.20
CA PHE A 425 17.25 -2.09 7.49
C PHE A 425 18.22 -1.73 8.62
N ASN A 426 19.50 -2.01 8.45
CA ASN A 426 20.51 -1.83 9.47
C ASN A 426 21.34 -0.53 9.31
N GLY A 427 21.30 0.11 8.14
CA GLY A 427 21.98 1.36 7.82
C GLY A 427 23.45 1.20 7.40
N ASP A 428 23.86 0.03 6.90
CA ASP A 428 25.24 -0.25 6.46
C ASP A 428 25.46 -0.13 4.94
N GLY A 429 24.42 0.22 4.20
CA GLY A 429 24.46 0.45 2.76
C GLY A 429 24.29 -0.81 1.91
N PHE A 430 23.87 -1.94 2.50
CA PHE A 430 23.48 -3.15 1.78
C PHE A 430 22.02 -3.48 2.08
N ASP A 431 21.27 -3.89 1.07
CA ASP A 431 19.89 -4.27 1.30
C ASP A 431 19.78 -5.61 2.04
N GLU A 432 18.79 -5.69 2.92
CA GLU A 432 18.44 -6.88 3.66
C GLU A 432 17.18 -7.55 3.14
N PHE A 433 17.03 -8.81 3.54
CA PHE A 433 15.84 -9.57 3.25
C PHE A 433 15.39 -10.43 4.42
N VAL A 434 14.13 -10.82 4.33
CA VAL A 434 13.40 -11.61 5.31
C VAL A 434 12.87 -12.88 4.67
N ILE A 435 13.03 -13.99 5.38
CA ILE A 435 12.52 -15.29 4.98
C ILE A 435 11.56 -15.81 6.04
N GLY A 436 10.36 -16.12 5.61
CA GLY A 436 9.39 -16.85 6.40
C GLY A 436 9.60 -18.35 6.31
N ASP A 437 9.48 -19.00 7.45
CA ASP A 437 9.39 -20.44 7.60
C ASP A 437 8.14 -20.77 8.44
N PRO A 438 6.95 -20.77 7.84
CA PRO A 438 5.69 -20.73 8.57
C PRO A 438 5.37 -22.02 9.35
N SER A 439 6.04 -23.14 9.06
CA SER A 439 5.86 -24.38 9.81
C SER A 439 7.13 -25.21 9.88
N ASP A 440 7.77 -25.18 11.04
CA ASP A 440 8.88 -26.08 11.34
C ASP A 440 8.38 -27.28 12.17
N PRO A 441 8.40 -28.52 11.63
CA PRO A 441 7.96 -29.70 12.36
C PRO A 441 8.87 -30.03 13.54
N THR A 442 10.11 -29.53 13.57
CA THR A 442 11.05 -29.72 14.69
C THR A 442 10.67 -28.88 15.91
N THR A 443 9.86 -27.82 15.73
CA THR A 443 9.34 -26.96 16.79
C THR A 443 7.84 -27.16 17.07
N ALA A 444 7.28 -28.30 16.67
CA ALA A 444 5.85 -28.62 16.75
C ALA A 444 4.95 -27.68 15.93
N GLY A 445 5.44 -27.20 14.78
CA GLY A 445 4.67 -26.39 13.84
C GLY A 445 4.62 -24.90 14.20
N LYS A 446 5.54 -24.41 15.04
CA LYS A 446 5.72 -22.96 15.20
C LYS A 446 6.46 -22.43 13.97
N GLY A 447 5.94 -21.36 13.38
CA GLY A 447 6.66 -20.65 12.33
C GLY A 447 7.80 -19.81 12.88
N SER A 448 8.78 -19.50 12.04
CA SER A 448 9.86 -18.55 12.32
C SER A 448 10.04 -17.56 11.17
N VAL A 449 10.63 -16.39 11.48
CA VAL A 449 10.92 -15.32 10.52
C VAL A 449 12.36 -14.90 10.76
N HIS A 450 13.17 -14.91 9.69
CA HIS A 450 14.61 -14.68 9.77
C HIS A 450 14.97 -13.45 8.95
N VAL A 451 15.60 -12.46 9.57
CA VAL A 451 16.20 -11.33 8.86
C VAL A 451 17.67 -11.64 8.62
N ARG A 452 18.14 -11.51 7.38
CA ARG A 452 19.55 -11.70 7.05
C ARG A 452 20.20 -10.37 6.72
N HIS A 453 21.23 -10.03 7.48
CA HIS A 453 22.08 -8.87 7.22
C HIS A 453 23.08 -9.15 6.10
N SER A 454 23.13 -8.22 5.15
CA SER A 454 24.04 -8.23 4.02
C SER A 454 25.24 -7.34 4.34
N ARG A 455 26.46 -7.76 3.96
CA ARG A 455 27.69 -7.02 4.31
C ARG A 455 28.79 -7.29 3.31
N GLN A 456 29.61 -6.29 2.99
CA GLN A 456 30.90 -6.54 2.35
C GLN A 456 31.85 -7.23 3.34
N THR A 457 32.31 -8.44 3.03
CA THR A 457 33.31 -9.12 3.86
C THR A 457 34.67 -8.42 3.74
N GLY A 458 35.10 -7.80 4.83
CA GLY A 458 36.40 -7.13 4.91
C GLY A 458 37.54 -8.12 4.63
N GLY A 459 38.28 -7.88 3.55
CA GLY A 459 39.46 -8.66 3.21
C GLY A 459 40.48 -8.66 4.34
N LEU A 460 40.85 -9.84 4.84
CA LEU A 460 42.05 -10.04 5.64
C LEU A 460 43.26 -9.52 4.84
N GLN A 461 43.78 -8.36 5.24
CA GLN A 461 45.07 -7.84 4.81
C GLN A 461 46.16 -8.86 5.15
N ARG A 462 46.56 -9.68 4.18
CA ARG A 462 47.85 -10.38 4.27
C ARG A 462 48.94 -9.39 3.91
N SER A 463 49.67 -8.94 4.92
CA SER A 463 50.95 -8.26 4.73
C SER A 463 51.89 -9.16 3.92
N GLY A 464 52.29 -8.72 2.73
CA GLY A 464 53.28 -9.46 1.93
C GLY A 464 53.32 -9.03 0.48
N SER A 465 54.34 -8.25 0.14
CA SER A 465 54.69 -7.75 -1.19
C SER A 465 54.57 -8.78 -2.34
N ARG A 466 53.82 -8.43 -3.39
CA ARG A 466 54.32 -8.20 -4.77
C ARG A 466 53.14 -7.99 -5.75
N GLN A 467 53.26 -6.94 -6.55
CA GLN A 467 52.42 -6.64 -7.71
C GLN A 467 52.34 -7.83 -8.69
N SER A 468 51.12 -8.24 -9.04
CA SER A 468 50.76 -8.75 -10.36
C SER A 468 49.23 -8.73 -10.52
N LYS A 469 48.80 -8.32 -11.71
CA LYS A 469 47.43 -8.12 -12.18
C LYS A 469 46.56 -9.39 -12.10
N ARG A 470 45.24 -9.14 -12.11
CA ARG A 470 44.07 -10.03 -12.05
C ARG A 470 43.66 -10.41 -10.63
N ASN A 471 42.51 -9.93 -10.20
CA ASN A 471 41.74 -10.50 -9.10
C ASN A 471 40.29 -9.98 -9.21
N SER A 472 39.47 -10.69 -9.97
CA SER A 472 38.08 -10.93 -9.60
C SER A 472 38.12 -11.70 -8.29
N ASN A 473 37.73 -11.08 -7.19
CA ASN A 473 37.61 -11.73 -5.89
C ASN A 473 36.37 -11.14 -5.21
N ILE A 474 35.18 -11.55 -5.64
CA ILE A 474 34.04 -11.60 -4.74
C ILE A 474 34.25 -12.88 -3.91
N ARG A 475 34.40 -12.74 -2.60
CA ARG A 475 34.75 -13.85 -1.69
C ARG A 475 33.76 -13.91 -0.54
N TYR A 476 33.03 -15.03 -0.51
CA TYR A 476 32.36 -15.71 0.59
C TYR A 476 31.67 -14.85 1.67
N PHE A 477 30.34 -15.00 1.74
CA PHE A 477 29.54 -14.74 2.93
C PHE A 477 29.62 -15.97 3.87
N GLU A 478 30.26 -15.84 5.03
CA GLU A 478 30.08 -16.80 6.15
C GLU A 478 29.03 -16.22 7.10
N GLY A 479 27.98 -17.01 7.38
CA GLY A 479 26.85 -16.60 8.20
C GLY A 479 27.11 -16.83 9.70
N GLU A 480 26.60 -15.91 10.52
CA GLU A 480 26.21 -16.22 11.90
C GLU A 480 24.72 -15.96 12.03
N SER A 481 23.94 -17.01 12.34
CA SER A 481 22.58 -16.88 12.85
C SER A 481 22.66 -16.37 14.29
N LEU A 482 22.07 -15.21 14.58
CA LEU A 482 21.80 -14.84 15.98
C LEU A 482 20.50 -15.53 16.38
N GLU A 483 20.62 -16.47 17.33
CA GLU A 483 19.50 -17.24 17.95
C GLU A 483 18.48 -16.36 18.68
#